data_AF-A0A849UFU9-F1
#
_entry.id   AF-A0A849UFU9-F1
#
_cell.length_a   1.000
_cell.length_b   1.000
_cell.length_c   1.000
_cell.angle_alpha   90.00
_cell.angle_beta   90.00
_cell.angle_gamma   90.00
#
_symmetry.space_group_name_H-M   'P 1'
#
loop_
_entity.id
_entity.type
_entity.pdbx_description
1 polymer ?
#
loop_
_entity_poly.entity_id
_entity_poly.type
_entity_poly.pdbx_seq_one_letter_code
_entity_poly.pdbx_strand_id
1 'polypeptide(L)'
;MNRRELLLGSVALAGTAFANRVQSAEMNHEHHHHEMSLNAALVTAAADCVQKGQVCLNHCLFLLGNGDKAMADCAKSVNEILALCGALQGLANQESTYLPKLAKVAMDACKKCEDECKKHEDKHEACKACGESCAACYKECKKIAV
;
A
#
# COMPACT_ATOMS: atom_id res chain seq x y z
N MET A 1 30.75 -20.55 -35.30
CA MET A 1 31.73 -20.21 -34.26
C MET A 1 31.01 -20.09 -32.92
N ASN A 2 31.41 -20.87 -31.92
CA ASN A 2 30.67 -21.09 -30.68
C ASN A 2 31.28 -20.31 -29.51
N ARG A 3 30.43 -19.58 -28.78
CA ARG A 3 30.66 -18.76 -27.56
C ARG A 3 31.48 -19.39 -26.41
N ARG A 4 31.81 -20.68 -26.50
CA ARG A 4 32.61 -21.40 -25.49
C ARG A 4 34.12 -21.24 -25.67
N GLU A 5 34.57 -20.84 -26.85
CA GLU A 5 36.00 -20.61 -27.14
C GLU A 5 36.53 -19.28 -26.58
N LEU A 6 35.63 -18.34 -26.23
CA LEU A 6 36.01 -17.00 -25.74
C LEU A 6 36.35 -16.97 -24.25
N LEU A 7 36.06 -18.04 -23.49
CA LEU A 7 36.18 -18.06 -22.02
C LEU A 7 37.37 -18.88 -21.50
N LEU A 8 38.26 -19.35 -22.38
CA LEU A 8 39.45 -20.14 -21.98
C LEU A 8 40.79 -19.45 -22.35
N GLY A 9 40.75 -18.16 -22.67
CA GLY A 9 41.95 -17.38 -22.97
C GLY A 9 42.48 -16.63 -21.75
N SER A 10 43.67 -17.04 -21.30
CA SER A 10 44.71 -16.26 -20.58
C SER A 10 44.70 -16.18 -19.03
N VAL A 11 45.66 -16.93 -18.49
CA VAL A 11 46.20 -16.98 -17.12
C VAL A 11 47.17 -15.81 -16.86
N ALA A 12 47.35 -15.49 -15.58
CA ALA A 12 47.89 -14.27 -14.95
C ALA A 12 49.43 -14.02 -14.97
N LEU A 13 49.77 -12.85 -14.38
CA LEU A 13 51.06 -12.36 -13.79
C LEU A 13 51.96 -11.53 -14.74
N ALA A 14 52.57 -10.39 -14.41
CA ALA A 14 52.79 -9.63 -13.18
C ALA A 14 52.97 -8.12 -13.50
N GLY A 15 52.75 -7.25 -12.52
CA GLY A 15 52.57 -5.80 -12.72
C GLY A 15 53.82 -4.91 -12.79
N THR A 16 53.57 -3.65 -13.16
CA THR A 16 54.27 -2.44 -12.68
C THR A 16 53.28 -1.26 -12.65
N ALA A 17 53.51 -0.35 -11.72
CA ALA A 17 52.55 0.63 -11.21
C ALA A 17 52.29 1.84 -12.14
N PHE A 18 51.03 2.22 -12.27
CA PHE A 18 50.63 3.62 -12.39
C PHE A 18 49.57 3.90 -11.33
N ALA A 19 49.93 4.76 -10.38
CA ALA A 19 49.05 5.24 -9.34
C ALA A 19 47.95 6.12 -9.96
N ASN A 20 46.83 5.52 -10.37
CA ASN A 20 45.61 6.27 -10.54
C ASN A 20 45.13 6.69 -9.14
N ARG A 21 45.45 7.93 -8.74
CA ARG A 21 44.63 8.63 -7.77
C ARG A 21 43.28 8.86 -8.42
N VAL A 22 42.35 7.92 -8.24
CA VAL A 22 40.94 8.23 -8.38
C VAL A 22 40.64 9.19 -7.25
N GLN A 23 40.63 10.49 -7.57
CA GLN A 23 40.06 11.49 -6.70
C GLN A 23 38.58 11.12 -6.58
N SER A 24 38.19 10.43 -5.51
CA SER A 24 36.78 10.38 -5.13
C SER A 24 36.40 11.82 -4.86
N ALA A 25 35.74 12.47 -5.83
CA ALA A 25 35.08 13.73 -5.59
C ALA A 25 34.14 13.48 -4.40
N GLU A 26 34.36 14.19 -3.29
CA GLU A 26 33.40 14.23 -2.19
C GLU A 26 32.11 14.81 -2.77
N MET A 27 31.19 13.93 -3.16
CA MET A 27 29.84 14.33 -3.50
C MET A 27 29.21 14.82 -2.20
N ASN A 28 29.18 16.14 -2.02
CA ASN A 28 28.31 16.75 -1.03
C ASN A 28 26.89 16.35 -1.41
N HIS A 29 26.36 15.36 -0.71
CA HIS A 29 24.97 14.96 -0.84
C HIS A 29 24.13 16.03 -0.15
N GLU A 30 23.68 17.02 -0.92
CA GLU A 30 22.67 17.98 -0.44
C GLU A 30 21.38 17.21 -0.14
N HIS A 31 21.04 17.15 1.15
CA HIS A 31 19.76 16.62 1.59
C HIS A 31 18.68 17.67 1.33
N HIS A 32 18.05 17.62 0.17
CA HIS A 32 16.84 18.40 -0.08
C HIS A 32 15.70 17.84 0.78
N HIS A 33 15.30 18.61 1.80
CA HIS A 33 14.10 18.33 2.58
C HIS A 33 12.88 18.74 1.74
N HIS A 34 12.23 17.75 1.12
CA HIS A 34 10.90 17.96 0.55
C HIS A 34 9.88 18.09 1.69
N GLU A 35 9.00 19.10 1.63
CA GLU A 35 7.91 19.25 2.59
C GLU A 35 6.99 18.02 2.60
N MET A 36 6.46 17.67 3.78
CA MET A 36 5.48 16.59 3.89
C MET A 36 4.15 17.00 3.24
N SER A 37 3.58 16.09 2.43
CA SER A 37 2.26 16.25 1.82
C SER A 37 1.20 16.63 2.84
N LEU A 38 0.31 17.56 2.47
CA LEU A 38 -0.83 17.99 3.28
C LEU A 38 -1.75 16.82 3.70
N ASN A 39 -1.74 15.73 2.92
CA ASN A 39 -2.61 14.57 3.12
C ASN A 39 -1.87 13.33 3.65
N ALA A 40 -0.66 13.48 4.21
CA ALA A 40 0.16 12.33 4.62
C ALA A 40 -0.59 11.32 5.51
N ALA A 41 -1.34 11.80 6.51
CA ALA A 41 -2.13 10.93 7.40
C ALA A 41 -3.23 10.16 6.65
N LEU A 42 -3.94 10.83 5.72
CA LEU A 42 -4.97 10.20 4.89
C LEU A 42 -4.36 9.15 3.94
N VAL A 43 -3.22 9.47 3.32
CA VAL A 43 -2.49 8.53 2.45
C VAL A 43 -2.12 7.27 3.23
N THR A 44 -1.53 7.42 4.41
CA THR A 44 -1.16 6.29 5.26
C THR A 44 -2.38 5.47 5.69
N ALA A 45 -3.45 6.12 6.14
CA ALA A 45 -4.66 5.43 6.57
C ALA A 45 -5.36 4.68 5.41
N ALA A 46 -5.42 5.28 4.23
CA ALA A 46 -6.00 4.65 3.04
C ALA A 46 -5.15 3.45 2.57
N ALA A 47 -3.82 3.58 2.60
CA ALA A 47 -2.90 2.50 2.25
C ALA A 47 -3.02 1.30 3.22
N ASP A 48 -3.06 1.57 4.53
CA ASP A 48 -3.27 0.51 5.52
C ASP A 48 -4.65 -0.15 5.38
N CYS A 49 -5.70 0.64 5.11
CA CYS A 49 -7.03 0.13 4.83
C CYS A 49 -7.05 -0.83 3.63
N VAL A 50 -6.35 -0.49 2.53
CA VAL A 50 -6.19 -1.39 1.38
C VAL A 50 -5.42 -2.66 1.76
N GLN A 51 -4.31 -2.53 2.48
CA GLN A 51 -3.48 -3.67 2.89
C GLN A 51 -4.29 -4.67 3.73
N LYS A 52 -4.96 -4.19 4.80
CA LYS A 52 -5.80 -5.03 5.66
C LYS A 52 -7.03 -5.56 4.92
N GLY A 53 -7.63 -4.75 4.05
CA GLY A 53 -8.75 -5.15 3.20
C GLY A 53 -8.41 -6.32 2.30
N GLN A 54 -7.22 -6.36 1.68
CA GLN A 54 -6.80 -7.47 0.82
C GLN A 54 -6.70 -8.79 1.61
N VAL A 55 -6.16 -8.71 2.83
CA VAL A 55 -6.09 -9.87 3.75
C VAL A 55 -7.49 -10.32 4.16
N CYS A 56 -8.36 -9.39 4.54
CA CYS A 56 -9.74 -9.68 4.91
C CYS A 56 -10.53 -10.30 3.75
N LEU A 57 -10.41 -9.76 2.54
CA LEU A 57 -11.11 -10.28 1.37
C LEU A 57 -10.66 -11.71 1.05
N ASN A 58 -9.36 -11.98 1.07
CA ASN A 58 -8.85 -13.33 0.86
C ASN A 58 -9.38 -14.33 1.91
N HIS A 59 -9.43 -13.91 3.18
CA HIS A 59 -10.02 -14.70 4.27
C HIS A 59 -11.51 -14.99 4.03
N CYS A 60 -12.29 -13.97 3.69
CA CYS A 60 -13.71 -14.13 3.40
C CYS A 60 -13.96 -15.05 2.20
N LEU A 61 -13.18 -14.91 1.12
CA LEU A 61 -13.29 -15.76 -0.07
C LEU A 61 -12.95 -17.23 0.25
N PHE A 62 -11.94 -17.47 1.09
CA PHE A 62 -11.61 -18.82 1.55
C PHE A 62 -12.79 -19.46 2.31
N LEU A 63 -13.39 -18.75 3.26
CA LEU A 63 -14.55 -19.24 4.01
C LEU A 63 -15.79 -19.47 3.14
N LEU A 64 -16.06 -18.56 2.20
CA LEU A 64 -17.13 -18.73 1.21
C LEU A 64 -16.92 -19.97 0.34
N GLY A 65 -15.69 -20.22 -0.10
CA GLY A 65 -15.32 -21.42 -0.86
C GLY A 65 -15.53 -22.72 -0.08
N ASN A 66 -15.48 -22.65 1.26
CA ASN A 66 -15.76 -23.77 2.16
C ASN A 66 -17.24 -23.84 2.61
N GLY A 67 -18.11 -22.99 2.06
CA GLY A 67 -19.55 -23.02 2.29
C GLY A 67 -20.07 -22.09 3.40
N ASP A 68 -19.20 -21.32 4.07
CA ASP A 68 -19.64 -20.34 5.06
C ASP A 68 -20.15 -19.06 4.38
N LYS A 69 -21.46 -19.04 4.13
CA LYS A 69 -22.15 -17.92 3.48
C LYS A 69 -22.25 -16.67 4.35
N ALA A 70 -21.93 -16.73 5.64
CA ALA A 70 -22.01 -15.57 6.52
C ALA A 70 -21.03 -14.46 6.12
N MET A 71 -19.98 -14.79 5.35
CA MET A 71 -18.95 -13.83 4.89
C MET A 71 -19.35 -13.02 3.65
N ALA A 72 -20.52 -13.25 3.04
CA ALA A 72 -20.87 -12.68 1.75
C ALA A 72 -20.92 -11.14 1.77
N ASP A 73 -21.58 -10.56 2.77
CA ASP A 73 -21.71 -9.10 2.89
C ASP A 73 -20.39 -8.43 3.27
N CYS A 74 -19.61 -9.06 4.15
CA CYS A 74 -18.26 -8.62 4.50
C CYS A 74 -17.32 -8.63 3.27
N ALA A 75 -17.30 -9.73 2.49
CA ALA A 75 -16.50 -9.80 1.27
C ALA A 75 -16.88 -8.70 0.27
N LYS A 76 -18.18 -8.43 0.13
CA LYS A 76 -18.68 -7.37 -0.75
C LYS A 76 -18.24 -5.99 -0.29
N SER A 77 -18.42 -5.64 0.99
CA SER A 77 -18.03 -4.33 1.51
C SER A 77 -16.52 -4.13 1.48
N VAL A 78 -15.74 -5.17 1.77
CA VAL A 78 -14.27 -5.11 1.69
C VAL A 78 -13.83 -4.85 0.25
N ASN A 79 -14.43 -5.52 -0.74
CA ASN A 79 -14.10 -5.28 -2.15
C ASN A 79 -14.45 -3.83 -2.59
N GLU A 80 -15.56 -3.27 -2.10
CA GLU A 80 -15.92 -1.87 -2.34
C GLU A 80 -14.85 -0.91 -1.78
N ILE A 81 -14.37 -1.11 -0.53
CA ILE A 81 -13.33 -0.24 0.04
C ILE A 81 -11.96 -0.43 -0.61
N LEU A 82 -11.65 -1.59 -1.18
CA LEU A 82 -10.38 -1.78 -1.90
C LEU A 82 -10.29 -0.87 -3.13
N ALA A 83 -11.38 -0.75 -3.88
CA ALA A 83 -11.45 0.16 -5.01
C ALA A 83 -11.41 1.63 -4.56
N LEU A 84 -12.21 1.98 -3.55
CA LEU A 84 -12.38 3.37 -3.11
C LEU A 84 -11.15 3.90 -2.37
N CYS A 85 -10.60 3.14 -1.41
CA CYS A 85 -9.42 3.55 -0.65
C CYS A 85 -8.15 3.58 -1.52
N GLY A 86 -8.04 2.71 -2.52
CA GLY A 86 -6.94 2.78 -3.50
C GLY A 86 -6.98 4.06 -4.34
N ALA A 87 -8.17 4.42 -4.85
CA ALA A 87 -8.36 5.69 -5.55
C ALA A 87 -8.12 6.90 -4.62
N LEU A 88 -8.62 6.82 -3.38
CA LEU A 88 -8.44 7.85 -2.37
C LEU A 88 -6.97 8.11 -2.06
N GLN A 89 -6.19 7.06 -1.83
CA GLN A 89 -4.74 7.15 -1.62
C GLN A 89 -4.06 7.82 -2.82
N GLY A 90 -4.40 7.41 -4.05
CA GLY A 90 -3.84 7.98 -5.27
C GLY A 90 -4.14 9.48 -5.43
N LEU A 91 -5.38 9.90 -5.17
CA LEU A 91 -5.78 11.31 -5.26
C LEU A 91 -5.22 12.15 -4.11
N ALA A 92 -5.08 11.58 -2.91
CA ALA A 92 -4.50 12.25 -1.76
C ALA A 92 -3.02 12.58 -1.98
N ASN A 93 -2.25 11.64 -2.56
CA ASN A 93 -0.84 11.85 -2.94
C ASN A 93 -0.64 12.96 -3.98
N GLN A 94 -1.66 13.22 -4.80
CA GLN A 94 -1.62 14.22 -5.87
C GLN A 94 -2.32 15.52 -5.50
N GLU A 95 -2.78 15.66 -4.25
CA GLU A 95 -3.53 16.83 -3.78
C GLU A 95 -4.70 17.21 -4.71
N SER A 96 -5.39 16.18 -5.21
CA SER A 96 -6.42 16.35 -6.23
C SER A 96 -7.57 17.23 -5.77
N THR A 97 -8.08 18.11 -6.64
CA THR A 97 -9.28 18.90 -6.39
C THR A 97 -10.55 18.04 -6.21
N TYR A 98 -10.53 16.79 -6.66
CA TYR A 98 -11.62 15.83 -6.46
C TYR A 98 -11.58 15.12 -5.11
N LEU A 99 -10.49 15.26 -4.35
CA LEU A 99 -10.23 14.53 -3.12
C LEU A 99 -11.34 14.71 -2.07
N PRO A 100 -11.85 15.92 -1.76
CA PRO A 100 -12.93 16.09 -0.77
C PRO A 100 -14.20 15.29 -1.09
N LYS A 101 -14.60 15.26 -2.37
CA LYS A 101 -15.79 14.51 -2.81
C LYS A 101 -15.57 13.01 -2.77
N LEU A 102 -14.39 12.54 -3.19
CA LEU A 102 -14.04 11.12 -3.10
C LEU A 102 -13.92 10.68 -1.63
N ALA A 103 -13.37 11.53 -0.75
CA ALA A 103 -13.28 11.27 0.67
C ALA A 103 -14.66 11.06 1.30
N LYS A 104 -15.69 11.80 0.87
CA LYS A 104 -17.07 11.57 1.34
C LYS A 104 -17.58 10.16 0.99
N VAL A 105 -17.37 9.71 -0.25
CA VAL A 105 -17.78 8.37 -0.70
C VAL A 105 -16.98 7.27 0.00
N ALA A 106 -15.65 7.42 0.07
CA ALA A 106 -14.78 6.47 0.74
C ALA A 106 -15.05 6.39 2.25
N MET A 107 -15.38 7.51 2.89
CA MET A 107 -15.79 7.57 4.29
C MET A 107 -17.02 6.70 4.53
N ASP A 108 -18.08 6.88 3.75
CA ASP A 108 -19.34 6.13 3.92
C ASP A 108 -19.12 4.62 3.64
N ALA A 109 -18.29 4.28 2.66
CA ALA A 109 -17.92 2.90 2.37
C ALA A 109 -17.05 2.26 3.48
N CYS A 110 -16.06 2.99 4.01
CA CYS A 110 -15.26 2.56 5.16
C CYS A 110 -16.16 2.30 6.37
N LYS A 111 -17.15 3.16 6.61
CA LYS A 111 -18.07 2.96 7.74
C LYS A 111 -18.91 1.70 7.58
N LYS A 112 -19.46 1.48 6.39
CA LYS A 112 -20.18 0.24 6.07
C LYS A 112 -19.29 -0.99 6.23
N CYS A 113 -18.06 -0.94 5.72
CA CYS A 113 -17.13 -2.06 5.84
C CYS A 113 -16.73 -2.34 7.30
N GLU A 114 -16.49 -1.30 8.11
CA GLU A 114 -16.26 -1.44 9.55
C GLU A 114 -17.43 -2.19 10.21
N ASP A 115 -18.67 -1.79 9.92
CA ASP A 115 -19.86 -2.39 10.55
C ASP A 115 -20.07 -3.85 10.12
N GLU A 116 -19.75 -4.21 8.87
CA GLU A 116 -19.76 -5.61 8.43
C GLU A 116 -18.62 -6.42 9.06
N CYS A 117 -17.41 -5.88 9.12
CA CYS A 117 -16.25 -6.54 9.74
C CYS A 117 -16.47 -6.83 11.23
N LYS A 118 -17.12 -5.91 11.96
CA LYS A 118 -17.43 -6.07 13.39
C LYS A 118 -18.31 -7.27 13.71
N LYS A 119 -19.15 -7.71 12.77
CA LYS A 119 -19.97 -8.93 12.95
C LYS A 119 -19.12 -10.20 13.07
N HIS A 120 -17.83 -10.11 12.74
CA HIS A 120 -16.92 -11.24 12.60
C HIS A 120 -15.63 -11.07 13.43
N GLU A 121 -15.44 -9.94 14.11
CA GLU A 121 -14.17 -9.57 14.75
C GLU A 121 -13.75 -10.52 15.88
N ASP A 122 -14.71 -11.12 16.59
CA ASP A 122 -14.43 -12.08 17.67
C ASP A 122 -13.89 -13.43 17.17
N LYS A 123 -14.12 -13.75 15.89
CA LYS A 123 -13.77 -15.06 15.30
C LYS A 123 -12.66 -14.95 14.27
N HIS A 124 -12.52 -13.79 13.64
CA HIS A 124 -11.67 -13.60 12.48
C HIS A 124 -10.81 -12.35 12.66
N GLU A 125 -9.54 -12.57 13.03
CA GLU A 125 -8.57 -11.48 13.21
C GLU A 125 -8.42 -10.61 11.96
N ALA A 126 -8.52 -11.21 10.76
CA ALA A 126 -8.50 -10.47 9.50
C ALA A 126 -9.66 -9.47 9.37
N CYS A 127 -10.86 -9.83 9.85
CA CYS A 127 -12.01 -8.93 9.88
C CYS A 127 -11.81 -7.83 10.92
N LYS A 128 -11.32 -8.16 12.12
CA LYS A 128 -11.02 -7.17 13.16
C LYS A 128 -10.03 -6.12 12.67
N ALA A 129 -8.89 -6.54 12.12
CA ALA A 129 -7.86 -5.64 11.62
C ALA A 129 -8.35 -4.76 10.46
N CYS A 130 -9.21 -5.29 9.58
CA CYS A 130 -9.82 -4.52 8.51
C CYS A 130 -10.86 -3.52 9.04
N GLY A 131 -11.65 -3.89 10.03
CA GLY A 131 -12.59 -2.98 10.69
C GLY A 131 -11.88 -1.81 11.37
N GLU A 132 -10.78 -2.08 12.08
CA GLU A 132 -9.97 -1.05 12.73
C GLU A 132 -9.33 -0.09 11.71
N SER A 133 -8.79 -0.60 10.60
CA SER A 133 -8.21 0.24 9.55
C SER A 133 -9.27 1.03 8.76
N CYS A 134 -10.47 0.46 8.56
CA CYS A 134 -11.62 1.18 8.03
C CYS A 134 -12.02 2.34 8.96
N ALA A 135 -12.05 2.12 10.27
CA ALA A 135 -12.34 3.17 11.25
C ALA A 135 -11.28 4.28 11.25
N ALA A 136 -10.00 3.93 11.05
CA ALA A 136 -8.92 4.91 10.91
C ALA A 136 -9.06 5.74 9.62
N CYS A 137 -9.27 5.07 8.47
CA CYS A 137 -9.47 5.73 7.18
C CYS A 137 -10.71 6.65 7.20
N TYR A 138 -11.82 6.19 7.80
CA TYR A 138 -13.02 6.99 8.02
C TYR A 138 -12.72 8.31 8.75
N LYS A 139 -11.93 8.26 9.83
CA LYS A 139 -11.58 9.45 10.62
C LYS A 139 -10.80 10.47 9.80
N GLU A 140 -9.86 10.02 8.97
CA GLU A 140 -9.10 10.91 8.09
C GLU A 140 -9.96 11.48 6.96
N CYS A 141 -10.80 10.65 6.33
CA CYS A 141 -11.74 11.11 5.30
C CYS A 141 -12.68 12.20 5.85
N LYS A 142 -13.20 12.02 7.07
CA LYS A 142 -14.13 12.95 7.71
C LYS A 142 -13.56 14.37 7.87
N LYS A 143 -12.24 14.53 7.96
CA LYS A 143 -11.59 15.84 8.10
C LYS A 143 -11.71 16.70 6.85
N ILE A 144 -11.89 16.08 5.68
CA ILE A 144 -11.85 16.77 4.39
C ILE A 144 -13.10 16.54 3.52
N ALA A 145 -13.98 15.63 3.91
CA ALA A 145 -15.19 15.30 3.17
C ALA A 145 -16.16 16.49 3.07
N VAL A 146 -16.75 16.68 1.89
CA VAL A 146 -17.78 17.69 1.59
C VAL A 146 -19.00 17.10 0.91
#